data_AF-A0A9F7TMY3-F1
#
_entry.id   AF-A0A9F7TMY3-F1
#
_cell.length_a   1.000
_cell.length_b   1.000
_cell.length_c   1.000
_cell.angle_alpha   90.00
_cell.angle_beta   90.00
_cell.angle_gamma   90.00
#
_symmetry.space_group_name_H-M   'P 1'
#
loop_
_entity.id
_entity.type
_entity.pdbx_description
1 polymer ?
#
loop_
_entity_poly.entity_id
_entity_poly.type
_entity_poly.pdbx_seq_one_letter_code
_entity_poly.pdbx_strand_id
1 'polypeptide(L)'
;MRTRTINNCKTPEWNETFFFCPFSRVKNILELNLFDEDAVKDDECISILFDISTLKLGQKETKVFITDDKLKDELWVELEITER
;
A
#
# COMPACT_ATOMS: atom_id res chain seq x y z
N MET A 1 -8.01 7.14 4.27
CA MET A 1 -8.58 5.80 4.03
C MET A 1 -7.65 4.79 4.68
N ARG A 2 -8.20 3.73 5.27
CA ARG A 2 -7.47 2.75 6.07
C ARG A 2 -8.15 1.40 5.91
N THR A 3 -7.38 0.33 5.85
CA THR A 3 -7.91 -1.03 5.86
C THR A 3 -8.50 -1.37 7.23
N ARG A 4 -9.26 -2.46 7.32
CA ARG A 4 -9.65 -3.03 8.61
C ARG A 4 -8.43 -3.67 9.29
N THR A 5 -8.34 -3.47 10.60
CA THR A 5 -7.35 -4.18 11.42
C THR A 5 -7.72 -5.66 11.52
N ILE A 6 -6.72 -6.53 11.33
CA ILE A 6 -6.84 -7.97 11.55
C ILE A 6 -6.07 -8.32 12.83
N ASN A 7 -6.80 -8.49 13.92
CA ASN A 7 -6.22 -8.76 15.24
C ASN A 7 -5.51 -10.12 15.29
N ASN A 8 -4.36 -10.18 15.99
CA ASN A 8 -3.61 -11.40 16.25
C ASN A 8 -3.19 -12.19 14.99
N CYS A 9 -2.90 -11.50 13.88
CA CYS A 9 -2.48 -12.11 12.64
C CYS A 9 -1.13 -11.56 12.16
N LYS A 10 -0.15 -12.44 11.93
CA LYS A 10 1.18 -12.06 11.42
C LYS A 10 1.26 -11.95 9.90
N THR A 11 0.28 -12.51 9.20
CA THR A 11 0.19 -12.49 7.73
C THR A 11 -1.21 -12.01 7.34
N PRO A 12 -1.56 -10.74 7.64
CA PRO A 12 -2.88 -10.20 7.38
C PRO A 12 -3.17 -10.15 5.88
N GLU A 13 -4.37 -10.61 5.49
CA GLU A 13 -4.90 -10.44 4.13
C GLU A 13 -6.11 -9.50 4.16
N TRP A 14 -5.89 -8.24 3.76
CA TRP A 14 -6.97 -7.25 3.77
C TRP A 14 -7.96 -7.45 2.62
N ASN A 15 -7.46 -7.72 1.42
CA ASN A 15 -8.27 -7.84 0.19
C ASN A 15 -9.22 -6.64 0.00
N GLU A 16 -8.77 -5.44 0.36
CA GLU A 16 -9.53 -4.19 0.22
C GLU A 16 -9.02 -3.39 -0.97
N THR A 17 -9.95 -2.83 -1.75
CA THR A 17 -9.64 -2.02 -2.93
C THR A 17 -10.06 -0.57 -2.70
N PHE A 18 -9.13 0.35 -2.97
CA PHE A 18 -9.35 1.79 -2.89
C PHE A 18 -9.24 2.43 -4.27
N PHE A 19 -10.07 3.43 -4.54
CA PHE A 19 -10.06 4.17 -5.79
C PHE A 19 -9.64 5.61 -5.56
N PHE A 20 -8.73 6.09 -6.42
CA PHE A 20 -8.21 7.45 -6.38
C PHE A 20 -8.42 8.12 -7.73
N CYS A 21 -8.61 9.44 -7.73
CA CYS A 21 -8.65 10.26 -8.94
C CYS A 21 -7.43 11.20 -8.94
N PRO A 22 -6.26 10.75 -9.44
CA PRO A 22 -5.05 11.56 -9.44
C PRO A 22 -5.17 12.78 -10.34
N PHE A 23 -4.46 13.86 -10.00
CA PHE A 23 -4.44 15.07 -10.80
C PHE A 23 -3.50 14.92 -12.01
N SER A 24 -4.00 15.18 -13.21
CA SER A 24 -3.28 14.88 -14.47
C SER A 24 -2.05 15.75 -14.76
N ARG A 25 -1.85 16.86 -14.04
CA ARG A 25 -0.80 17.86 -14.32
C ARG A 25 0.35 17.86 -13.32
N VAL A 26 0.32 16.96 -12.34
CA VAL A 26 1.32 16.89 -11.28
C VAL A 26 1.77 15.46 -11.07
N LYS A 27 2.95 15.31 -10.46
CA LYS A 27 3.41 14.01 -10.01
C LYS A 27 2.52 13.54 -8.85
N ASN A 28 1.99 12.33 -8.95
CA ASN A 28 1.16 11.74 -7.91
C ASN A 28 1.98 10.63 -7.24
N ILE A 29 2.17 10.73 -5.92
CA ILE A 29 2.84 9.71 -5.11
C ILE A 29 1.78 9.04 -4.25
N LEU A 30 1.74 7.72 -4.28
CA LEU A 30 0.96 6.91 -3.36
C LEU A 30 1.81 6.63 -2.12
N GLU A 31 1.36 7.09 -0.97
CA GLU A 31 1.95 6.80 0.33
C GLU A 31 1.19 5.65 0.99
N LEU A 32 1.91 4.59 1.36
CA LEU A 32 1.38 3.43 2.07
C LEU A 32 2.09 3.33 3.42
N ASN A 33 1.32 3.45 4.50
CA ASN A 33 1.84 3.35 5.86
C ASN A 33 1.26 2.10 6.53
N LEU A 34 2.15 1.25 7.05
CA LEU A 34 1.84 0.03 7.79
C LEU A 34 2.00 0.29 9.28
N PHE A 35 1.01 -0.13 10.06
CA PHE A 35 0.97 0.03 11.51
C PHE A 35 0.62 -1.31 12.15
N ASP A 36 1.23 -1.60 13.30
CA ASP A 36 0.72 -2.61 14.23
C ASP A 36 -0.22 -1.90 15.20
N GLU A 37 -1.48 -2.35 15.29
CA GLU A 37 -2.47 -1.73 16.18
C GLU A 37 -2.26 -2.27 17.60
N ASP A 38 -1.29 -1.70 18.30
CA ASP A 38 -1.05 -1.96 19.71
C ASP A 38 -1.90 -1.05 20.59
N ALA A 39 -2.46 -1.60 21.68
CA ALA A 39 -3.42 -0.92 22.56
C ALA A 39 -2.90 0.36 23.25
N VAL A 40 -1.60 0.65 23.15
CA VAL A 40 -0.94 1.75 23.88
C VAL A 40 -0.32 2.79 22.93
N LYS A 41 0.13 2.37 21.73
CA LYS A 41 0.76 3.27 20.75
C LYS A 41 0.79 2.57 19.39
N ASP A 42 0.15 3.17 18.39
CA ASP A 42 0.35 2.78 16.99
C ASP A 42 1.81 3.13 16.65
N ASP A 43 2.70 2.14 16.69
CA ASP A 43 4.05 2.32 16.18
C ASP A 43 3.99 2.16 14.66
N GLU A 44 4.27 3.25 13.95
CA GLU A 44 4.45 3.22 12.50
C GLU A 44 5.54 2.21 12.19
N CYS A 45 5.14 1.10 11.59
CA CYS A 45 6.06 0.02 11.28
C CYS A 45 6.86 0.43 10.05
N ILE A 46 6.19 0.85 8.96
CA ILE A 46 6.81 1.19 7.68
C ILE A 46 6.03 2.28 6.94
N SER A 47 6.76 3.16 6.23
CA SER A 47 6.23 4.06 5.21
C SER A 47 6.84 3.76 3.84
N ILE A 48 5.99 3.58 2.82
CA ILE A 48 6.36 3.33 1.42
C ILE A 48 5.82 4.48 0.56
N LEU A 49 6.70 5.09 -0.23
CA LEU A 49 6.34 6.08 -1.24
C LEU A 49 6.46 5.45 -2.63
N PHE A 50 5.34 5.39 -3.35
CA PHE A 50 5.26 4.79 -4.67
C PHE A 50 4.83 5.80 -5.73
N ASP A 51 5.67 5.97 -6.76
CA ASP A 51 5.38 6.85 -7.88
C ASP A 51 4.43 6.18 -8.88
N ILE A 52 3.17 6.64 -8.93
CA ILE A 52 2.16 6.00 -9.77
C ILE A 52 2.41 6.22 -11.26
N SER A 53 3.28 7.16 -11.66
CA SER A 53 3.65 7.33 -13.06
C SER A 53 4.42 6.14 -13.64
N THR A 54 4.87 5.22 -12.79
CA THR A 54 5.54 3.98 -13.21
C THR A 54 4.56 2.92 -13.71
N LEU A 55 3.26 3.06 -13.40
CA LEU A 55 2.21 2.14 -13.84
C LEU A 55 1.78 2.45 -15.27
N LYS A 56 1.39 1.39 -15.99
CA LYS A 56 0.83 1.51 -17.35
C LYS A 56 -0.69 1.55 -17.32
N LEU A 57 -1.26 2.45 -18.12
CA LEU A 57 -2.70 2.61 -18.28
C LEU A 57 -3.35 1.30 -18.78
N GLY A 58 -4.43 0.88 -18.12
CA GLY A 58 -5.17 -0.35 -18.41
C GLY A 58 -4.43 -1.64 -18.06
N GLN A 59 -3.27 -1.55 -17.40
CA GLN A 59 -2.52 -2.71 -16.96
C GLN A 59 -2.57 -2.83 -15.43
N LYS A 60 -3.01 -4.01 -14.99
CA LYS A 60 -2.97 -4.42 -13.59
C LYS A 60 -1.59 -4.98 -13.26
N GLU A 61 -0.95 -4.44 -12.22
CA GLU A 61 0.39 -4.85 -11.77
C GLU A 61 0.37 -5.22 -10.29
N THR A 62 0.90 -6.38 -9.95
CA THR A 62 1.19 -6.75 -8.56
C THR A 62 2.60 -6.29 -8.19
N LYS A 63 2.70 -5.44 -7.17
CA LYS A 63 3.97 -4.99 -6.58
C LYS A 63 4.17 -5.68 -5.24
N VAL A 64 5.41 -6.07 -4.97
CA VAL A 64 5.86 -6.57 -3.67
C VAL A 64 6.84 -5.55 -3.12
N PHE A 65 6.50 -4.97 -1.97
CA PHE A 65 7.35 -4.04 -1.25
C PHE A 65 8.00 -4.76 -0.08
N ILE A 66 9.33 -4.78 -0.05
CA ILE A 66 10.09 -5.37 1.05
C ILE A 66 10.32 -4.28 2.09
N THR A 67 9.98 -4.59 3.33
CA THR A 67 9.80 -3.59 4.38
C THR A 67 10.94 -3.56 5.40
N ASP A 68 11.61 -4.69 5.62
CA ASP A 68 12.82 -4.79 6.46
C ASP A 68 13.87 -5.70 5.79
N ASP A 69 15.13 -5.26 5.74
CA ASP A 69 16.23 -5.99 5.07
C ASP A 69 16.62 -7.29 5.82
N LYS A 70 16.33 -7.36 7.13
CA LYS A 70 16.67 -8.51 7.99
C LYS A 70 15.52 -9.49 8.13
N LEU A 71 14.29 -8.99 8.30
CA LEU A 71 13.08 -9.80 8.48
C LEU A 71 12.43 -10.18 7.14
N LYS A 72 12.73 -9.43 6.07
CA LYS A 72 12.19 -9.64 4.72
C LYS A 72 10.67 -9.69 4.69
N ASP A 73 10.02 -8.88 5.51
CA ASP A 73 8.57 -8.78 5.49
C ASP A 73 8.12 -8.12 4.19
N GLU A 74 7.10 -8.68 3.56
CA GLU A 74 6.63 -8.33 2.23
C GLU A 74 5.20 -7.79 2.26
N LEU A 75 4.98 -6.62 1.66
CA LEU A 75 3.64 -6.10 1.39
C LEU A 75 3.30 -6.32 -0.08
N TRP A 76 2.23 -7.07 -0.33
CA TRP A 76 1.73 -7.37 -1.65
C TRP A 76 0.57 -6.44 -1.98
N VAL A 77 0.71 -5.66 -3.05
CA VAL A 77 -0.30 -4.67 -3.48
C VAL A 77 -0.56 -4.81 -4.96
N GLU A 78 -1.82 -4.85 -5.34
CA GLU A 78 -2.25 -4.82 -6.72
C GLU A 78 -2.67 -3.40 -7.10
N LEU A 79 -2.11 -2.89 -8.19
CA LEU A 79 -2.29 -1.52 -8.64
C LEU A 79 -2.73 -1.50 -10.11
N GLU A 80 -3.68 -0.64 -10.42
CA GLU A 80 -4.19 -0.44 -11.77
C GLU A 80 -4.52 1.04 -11.97
N ILE A 81 -4.15 1.59 -13.13
CA ILE A 81 -4.61 2.90 -13.58
C ILE A 81 -5.57 2.65 -14.73
N THR A 82 -6.81 3.12 -14.61
CA THR A 82 -7.82 3.02 -15.67
C THR A 82 -8.15 4.39 -16.26
N GLU A 83 -8.60 4.40 -17.51
CA GLU A 83 -9.28 5.57 -18.05
C GLU A 83 -10.61 5.77 -17.33
N ARG A 84 -11.07 7.01 -17.29
CA ARG A 84 -12.29 7.41 -16.60
C ARG A 84 -13.54 7.10 -17.41
#